data_AF-A0A293M7S6-F1
#
_entry.id   AF-A0A293M7S6-F1
#
_cell.length_a   1.000
_cell.length_b   1.000
_cell.length_c   1.000
_cell.angle_alpha   90.00
_cell.angle_beta   90.00
_cell.angle_gamma   90.00
#
_symmetry.space_group_name_H-M   'P 1'
#
loop_
_entity.id
_entity.type
_entity.pdbx_description
1 polymer ?
#
loop_
_entity_poly.entity_id
_entity_poly.type
_entity_poly.pdbx_seq_one_letter_code
_entity_poly.pdbx_strand_id
1 'polypeptide(L)'
;MVRSDDTLCLAQTLPDIYVKSKEFEKVFKRIDALESFVGVVRESVDAMEEKVNEAENAFGVNSVKKFLSSLPAPLFSKKSTQQYKKQLRYDAPEIFKCSDYLATVSEDDPLPMSISNFSLDDTISDRSVDDDPMSPTA
;
A
#
# COMPACT_ATOMS: atom_id res chain seq x y z
N MET A 1 -10.90 -49.87 -19.38
CA MET A 1 -10.01 -48.71 -19.27
C MET A 1 -10.80 -47.42 -19.03
N VAL A 2 -11.80 -47.05 -19.86
CA VAL A 2 -12.63 -45.85 -19.60
C VAL A 2 -13.30 -45.82 -18.21
N ARG A 3 -13.82 -46.95 -17.73
CA ARG A 3 -14.44 -47.03 -16.39
C ARG A 3 -13.48 -46.76 -15.21
N SER A 4 -12.19 -47.08 -15.34
CA SER A 4 -11.23 -46.79 -14.27
C SER A 4 -10.90 -45.30 -14.22
N ASP A 5 -10.88 -44.64 -15.37
CA ASP A 5 -10.60 -43.21 -15.48
C ASP A 5 -11.78 -42.37 -14.97
N ASP A 6 -13.02 -42.79 -15.28
CA ASP A 6 -14.24 -42.18 -14.71
C ASP A 6 -14.28 -42.30 -13.18
N THR A 7 -13.86 -43.46 -12.65
CA THR A 7 -13.83 -43.69 -11.19
C THR A 7 -12.75 -42.83 -10.53
N LEU A 8 -11.56 -42.73 -11.12
CA LEU A 8 -10.48 -41.85 -10.64
C LEU A 8 -10.91 -40.39 -10.63
N CYS A 9 -11.54 -39.93 -11.71
CA CYS A 9 -11.99 -38.56 -11.85
C CYS A 9 -13.04 -38.18 -10.80
N LEU A 10 -14.08 -39.01 -10.65
CA LEU A 10 -15.21 -38.75 -9.75
C LEU A 10 -14.84 -38.95 -8.27
N ALA A 11 -14.03 -39.96 -7.95
CA ALA A 11 -13.74 -40.32 -6.57
C ALA A 11 -12.54 -39.55 -5.98
N GLN A 12 -11.63 -39.04 -6.82
CA GLN A 12 -10.40 -38.40 -6.36
C GLN A 12 -10.21 -37.01 -6.96
N THR A 13 -10.13 -36.90 -8.29
CA THR A 13 -9.73 -35.65 -8.94
C THR A 13 -10.72 -34.50 -8.69
N LEU A 14 -12.02 -34.73 -8.83
CA LEU A 14 -13.03 -33.69 -8.58
C LEU A 14 -13.08 -33.25 -7.11
N PRO A 15 -13.10 -34.16 -6.12
CA PRO A 15 -12.94 -33.79 -4.71
C PRO A 15 -11.68 -32.96 -4.44
N ASP A 16 -10.54 -33.35 -5.00
CA ASP A 16 -9.27 -32.63 -4.80
C ASP A 16 -9.33 -31.21 -5.39
N ILE A 17 -9.91 -31.06 -6.59
CA ILE A 17 -10.15 -29.75 -7.21
C ILE A 17 -11.08 -28.90 -6.34
N TYR A 18 -12.13 -29.50 -5.79
CA TYR A 18 -13.06 -28.78 -4.90
C TYR A 18 -12.36 -28.27 -3.64
N VAL A 19 -11.56 -29.12 -2.99
CA VAL A 19 -10.75 -28.73 -1.82
C VAL A 19 -9.79 -27.61 -2.20
N LYS A 20 -9.08 -27.72 -3.32
CA LYS A 20 -8.17 -26.66 -3.81
C LYS A 20 -8.89 -25.35 -4.11
N SER A 21 -10.09 -25.43 -4.68
CA SER A 21 -10.95 -24.25 -4.93
C SER A 21 -11.32 -23.55 -3.62
N LYS A 22 -11.58 -24.31 -2.55
CA LYS A 22 -11.81 -23.73 -1.22
C LYS A 22 -10.59 -23.06 -0.61
N GLU A 23 -9.39 -23.55 -0.90
CA GLU A 23 -8.15 -22.86 -0.49
C GLU A 23 -8.00 -21.50 -1.20
N PHE A 24 -8.33 -21.41 -2.49
CA PHE A 24 -8.31 -20.12 -3.20
C PHE A 24 -9.32 -19.12 -2.65
N GLU A 25 -10.47 -19.57 -2.15
CA GLU A 25 -11.44 -18.69 -1.48
C GLU A 25 -10.80 -17.93 -0.30
N LYS A 26 -9.87 -18.56 0.43
CA LYS A 26 -9.12 -17.89 1.50
C LYS A 26 -8.17 -16.82 0.96
N VAL A 27 -7.49 -17.11 -0.15
CA VAL A 27 -6.58 -16.14 -0.79
C VAL A 27 -7.35 -14.92 -1.31
N PHE A 28 -8.49 -15.13 -1.97
CA PHE A 28 -9.32 -14.03 -2.45
C PHE A 28 -9.81 -13.14 -1.30
N LYS A 29 -10.25 -13.74 -0.18
CA LYS A 29 -10.63 -12.96 1.01
C LYS A 29 -9.48 -12.10 1.56
N ARG A 30 -8.23 -12.57 1.48
CA ARG A 30 -7.05 -11.79 1.88
C ARG A 30 -6.77 -10.64 0.92
N ILE A 31 -6.98 -10.86 -0.38
CA ILE A 31 -6.86 -9.81 -1.40
C ILE A 31 -7.92 -8.73 -1.15
N ASP A 32 -9.18 -9.12 -0.98
CA ASP A 32 -10.28 -8.19 -0.70
C ASP A 32 -10.02 -7.35 0.57
N ALA A 33 -9.51 -7.98 1.63
CA ALA A 33 -9.13 -7.29 2.87
C ALA A 33 -7.99 -6.27 2.64
N LEU A 34 -6.99 -6.63 1.84
CA LEU A 34 -5.90 -5.73 1.48
C LEU A 34 -6.39 -4.55 0.63
N GLU A 35 -7.26 -4.80 -0.35
CA GLU A 35 -7.85 -3.74 -1.18
C GLU A 35 -8.66 -2.75 -0.33
N SER A 36 -9.47 -3.26 0.60
CA SER A 36 -10.21 -2.43 1.55
C SER A 36 -9.28 -1.59 2.42
N PHE A 37 -8.21 -2.20 2.95
CA PHE A 37 -7.21 -1.49 3.75
C PHE A 37 -6.53 -0.37 2.96
N VAL A 38 -6.11 -0.63 1.71
CA VAL A 38 -5.51 0.38 0.84
C VAL A 38 -6.50 1.52 0.56
N GLY A 39 -7.80 1.21 0.42
CA GLY A 39 -8.85 2.22 0.32
C GLY A 39 -8.88 3.17 1.52
N VAL A 40 -8.84 2.63 2.74
CA VAL A 40 -8.80 3.44 3.97
C VAL A 40 -7.55 4.32 4.07
N VAL A 41 -6.38 3.75 3.72
CA VAL A 41 -5.12 4.50 3.70
C VAL A 41 -5.22 5.68 2.74
N ARG A 42 -5.76 5.44 1.53
CA ARG A 42 -5.96 6.47 0.53
C ARG A 42 -6.86 7.59 1.04
N GLU A 43 -8.05 7.26 1.55
CA GLU A 43 -8.99 8.24 2.08
C GLU A 43 -8.38 9.09 3.19
N SER A 44 -7.60 8.46 4.07
CA SER A 44 -6.89 9.15 5.16
C SER A 44 -5.84 10.13 4.65
N VAL A 45 -5.08 9.75 3.63
CA VAL A 45 -4.05 10.61 3.01
C VAL A 45 -4.69 11.75 2.22
N ASP A 46 -5.73 11.48 1.44
CA ASP A 46 -6.47 12.48 0.68
C ASP A 46 -7.05 13.56 1.62
N ALA A 47 -7.64 13.15 2.75
CA ALA A 47 -8.15 14.06 3.77
C ALA A 47 -7.03 14.89 4.44
N MET A 48 -5.88 14.28 4.71
CA MET A 48 -4.73 14.99 5.27
C MET A 48 -4.19 16.04 4.28
N GLU A 49 -4.07 15.70 3.00
CA GLU A 49 -3.61 16.62 1.96
C GLU A 49 -4.54 17.83 1.81
N GLU A 50 -5.87 17.61 1.83
CA GLU A 50 -6.85 18.70 1.79
C GLU A 50 -6.65 19.69 2.96
N LYS A 51 -6.46 19.16 4.18
CA LYS A 51 -6.24 19.98 5.39
C LYS A 51 -4.94 20.76 5.33
N VAL A 52 -3.87 20.17 4.79
CA VAL A 52 -2.59 20.85 4.57
C VAL A 52 -2.76 21.98 3.56
N ASN A 53 -3.40 21.71 2.41
CA ASN A 53 -3.69 22.72 1.40
C ASN A 53 -4.55 23.88 1.96
N GLU A 54 -5.56 23.59 2.78
CA GLU A 54 -6.36 24.62 3.45
C GLU A 54 -5.50 25.49 4.38
N ALA A 55 -4.65 24.87 5.19
CA ALA A 55 -3.75 25.57 6.10
C ALA A 55 -2.73 26.44 5.34
N GLU A 56 -2.11 25.92 4.28
CA GLU A 56 -1.17 26.66 3.44
C GLU A 56 -1.84 27.86 2.75
N ASN A 57 -3.06 27.68 2.22
CA ASN A 57 -3.83 28.77 1.63
C ASN A 57 -4.20 29.86 2.64
N ALA A 58 -4.53 29.47 3.88
CA ALA A 58 -4.85 30.43 4.94
C ALA A 58 -3.60 31.18 5.46
N PHE A 59 -2.46 30.49 5.57
CA PHE A 59 -1.23 31.01 6.18
C PHE A 59 -0.13 31.40 5.20
N GLY A 60 -0.39 31.38 3.88
CA GLY A 60 0.58 31.67 2.82
C GLY A 60 1.47 32.89 3.09
N VAL A 61 2.62 32.96 2.43
CA VAL A 61 3.80 33.83 2.70
C VAL A 61 3.50 35.30 3.12
N ASN A 62 2.36 35.86 2.71
CA ASN A 62 1.93 37.22 3.05
C ASN A 62 1.16 37.33 4.38
N SER A 63 0.55 36.26 4.89
CA SER A 63 -0.15 36.24 6.19
C SER A 63 0.84 36.41 7.34
N VAL A 64 1.94 35.66 7.39
CA VAL A 64 2.99 35.85 8.43
C VAL A 64 3.60 37.25 8.42
N LYS A 65 3.84 37.84 7.23
CA LYS A 65 4.27 39.24 7.10
C LYS A 65 3.20 40.20 7.65
N LYS A 66 1.92 39.94 7.38
CA LYS A 66 0.81 40.75 7.89
C LYS A 66 0.57 40.60 9.39
N PHE A 67 0.81 39.42 9.96
CA PHE A 67 0.72 39.17 11.40
C PHE A 67 1.86 39.87 12.15
N LEU A 68 3.08 39.84 11.61
CA LEU A 68 4.21 40.57 12.19
C LEU A 68 4.10 42.09 11.95
N SER A 69 3.53 42.52 10.82
CA SER A 69 3.28 43.94 10.56
C SER A 69 2.03 44.50 11.26
N SER A 70 1.16 43.65 11.83
CA SER A 70 0.02 44.07 12.64
C SER A 70 0.28 43.98 14.15
N LEU A 71 1.49 43.63 14.58
CA LEU A 71 1.92 43.90 15.95
C LEU A 71 2.03 45.42 16.09
N PRO A 72 1.14 46.08 16.86
CA PRO A 72 1.21 47.52 17.02
C PRO A 72 2.52 47.85 17.75
N ALA A 73 3.30 48.77 17.20
CA ALA A 73 4.24 49.54 18.02
C ALA A 73 3.42 50.11 19.20
N PRO A 74 3.91 49.99 20.45
CA PRO A 74 3.11 50.43 21.59
C PRO A 74 2.98 51.94 21.44
N LEU A 75 1.75 52.45 21.41
CA LEU A 75 1.33 53.79 21.86
C LEU A 75 -0.18 53.93 21.53
N PHE A 76 -1.00 53.79 22.58
CA PHE A 76 -2.36 54.34 22.74
C PHE A 76 -3.25 54.51 21.48
N SER A 77 -4.15 53.55 21.21
CA SER A 77 -5.39 53.87 20.49
C SER A 77 -6.50 52.86 20.76
N LYS A 78 -7.73 53.39 20.85
CA LYS A 78 -8.94 52.78 21.38
C LYS A 78 -9.70 52.00 20.30
N LYS A 79 -10.47 51.01 20.78
CA LYS A 79 -11.52 50.24 20.09
C LYS A 79 -11.00 49.12 19.18
N SER A 80 -10.87 47.94 19.81
CA SER A 80 -10.72 46.66 19.14
C SER A 80 -11.98 46.38 18.30
N THR A 81 -11.89 46.59 16.99
CA THR A 81 -12.76 45.90 16.04
C THR A 81 -12.39 44.42 16.11
N GLN A 82 -13.29 43.62 16.69
CA GLN A 82 -13.20 42.16 16.64
C GLN A 82 -13.28 41.72 15.18
N GLN A 83 -12.12 41.68 14.51
CA GLN A 83 -11.96 40.86 13.34
C GLN A 83 -12.02 39.42 13.84
N TYR A 84 -13.16 38.77 13.60
CA TYR A 84 -13.31 37.33 13.71
C TYR A 84 -12.31 36.67 12.76
N LYS A 85 -11.06 36.54 13.21
CA LYS A 85 -10.11 35.59 12.64
C LYS A 85 -10.76 34.24 12.88
N LYS A 86 -11.21 33.57 11.82
CA LYS A 86 -11.58 32.15 11.90
C LYS A 86 -10.39 31.45 12.53
N GLN A 87 -10.50 31.11 13.82
CA GLN A 87 -9.49 30.36 14.54
C GLN A 87 -9.45 29.01 13.84
N LEU A 88 -8.42 28.76 13.03
CA LEU A 88 -8.15 27.44 12.50
C LEU A 88 -7.83 26.55 13.70
N ARG A 89 -8.87 25.85 14.17
CA ARG A 89 -8.78 24.92 15.28
C ARG A 89 -8.18 23.64 14.71
N TYR A 90 -7.02 23.25 15.22
CA TYR A 90 -6.45 21.95 14.93
C TYR A 90 -7.44 20.87 15.36
N ASP A 91 -7.75 19.97 14.43
CA ASP A 91 -8.48 18.74 14.69
C ASP A 91 -7.53 17.58 14.43
N ALA A 92 -7.47 16.64 15.37
CA ALA A 92 -6.52 15.53 15.27
C ALA A 92 -7.00 14.57 14.17
N PRO A 93 -6.12 14.14 13.24
CA PRO A 93 -6.51 13.18 12.21
C PRO A 93 -6.85 11.83 12.85
N GLU A 94 -7.83 11.16 12.28
CA GLU A 94 -8.18 9.80 12.66
C GLU A 94 -7.02 8.86 12.30
N ILE A 95 -6.55 8.07 13.28
CA ILE A 95 -5.44 7.13 13.10
C ILE A 95 -6.04 5.73 12.95
N PHE A 96 -6.02 5.20 11.73
CA PHE A 96 -6.44 3.83 11.47
C PHE A 96 -5.40 2.82 12.02
N LYS A 97 -5.87 1.64 12.42
CA LYS A 97 -5.01 0.54 12.85
C LYS A 97 -5.07 -0.59 11.83
N CYS A 98 -3.91 -1.10 11.40
CA CYS A 98 -3.85 -2.22 10.45
C CYS A 98 -4.56 -3.48 10.97
N SER A 99 -4.58 -3.68 12.30
CA SER A 99 -5.28 -4.80 12.94
C SER A 99 -6.76 -4.85 12.60
N ASP A 100 -7.39 -3.69 12.40
CA ASP A 100 -8.85 -3.60 12.23
C ASP A 100 -9.28 -4.08 10.84
N TYR A 101 -8.32 -4.20 9.91
CA TYR A 101 -8.54 -4.61 8.52
C TYR A 101 -7.86 -5.95 8.16
N LEU A 102 -6.78 -6.31 8.87
CA LEU A 102 -5.97 -7.49 8.57
C LEU A 102 -6.09 -8.62 9.60
N ALA A 103 -6.95 -8.51 10.63
CA ALA A 103 -7.12 -9.53 11.68
C ALA A 103 -7.53 -10.93 11.18
N THR A 104 -8.06 -11.05 9.96
CA THR A 104 -8.42 -12.34 9.35
C THR A 104 -7.23 -13.18 8.89
N VAL A 105 -6.00 -12.66 8.99
CA VAL A 105 -4.77 -13.44 8.83
C VAL A 105 -4.42 -14.08 10.18
N SER A 106 -5.32 -14.91 10.71
CA SER A 106 -5.19 -15.56 12.01
C SER A 106 -4.12 -16.66 12.00
N GLU A 107 -3.44 -16.84 13.14
CA GLU A 107 -2.37 -17.81 13.45
C GLU A 107 -2.62 -19.26 12.97
N ASP A 108 -3.87 -19.66 12.77
CA ASP A 108 -4.27 -21.02 12.32
C ASP A 108 -4.24 -21.22 10.79
N ASP A 109 -3.94 -20.19 10.00
CA ASP A 109 -3.84 -20.25 8.53
C ASP A 109 -2.56 -19.53 8.08
N PRO A 110 -1.37 -20.10 8.36
CA PRO A 110 -0.10 -19.48 8.02
C PRO A 110 -0.09 -19.10 6.54
N LEU A 111 0.53 -17.95 6.21
CA LEU A 111 0.79 -17.62 4.81
C LEU A 111 1.37 -18.88 4.14
N PRO A 112 0.88 -19.29 2.95
CA PRO A 112 1.56 -20.33 2.21
C PRO A 112 3.00 -19.85 2.11
N MET A 113 3.92 -20.58 2.77
CA MET A 113 5.34 -20.25 2.79
C MET A 113 5.71 -20.04 1.33
N SER A 114 5.97 -18.79 0.95
CA SER A 114 6.48 -18.47 -0.37
C SER A 114 7.75 -19.28 -0.50
N ILE A 115 7.69 -20.37 -1.26
CA ILE A 115 8.88 -21.06 -1.76
C ILE A 115 9.41 -20.14 -2.85
N SER A 116 9.94 -18.97 -2.45
CA SER A 116 10.64 -18.07 -3.34
C SER A 116 12.01 -18.68 -3.62
N ASN A 117 12.03 -19.76 -4.42
CA ASN A 117 13.23 -20.21 -5.12
C ASN A 117 13.45 -19.35 -6.39
N PHE A 118 13.26 -18.04 -6.28
CA PHE A 118 13.73 -17.12 -7.31
C PHE A 118 15.19 -16.80 -6.99
N SER A 119 16.08 -17.74 -7.32
CA SER A 119 17.52 -17.53 -7.28
C SER A 119 17.91 -16.76 -8.54
N LEU A 120 18.16 -15.47 -8.38
CA LEU A 120 18.60 -14.56 -9.44
C LEU A 120 20.13 -14.70 -9.67
N ASP A 121 20.63 -15.92 -9.86
CA ASP A 121 22.07 -16.17 -10.08
C ASP A 121 22.40 -17.02 -11.33
N ASP A 122 21.40 -17.56 -12.05
CA ASP A 122 21.66 -18.52 -13.14
C ASP A 122 21.71 -17.93 -14.58
N THR A 123 21.84 -16.60 -14.75
CA THR A 123 21.89 -16.01 -16.12
C THR A 123 23.09 -15.12 -16.45
N ILE A 124 24.19 -15.20 -15.70
CA ILE A 124 25.49 -14.66 -16.15
C ILE A 124 26.57 -15.69 -15.86
N SER A 125 26.71 -16.69 -16.73
CA SER A 125 27.98 -17.38 -17.04
C SER A 125 27.73 -18.45 -18.09
N ASP A 126 27.26 -18.06 -19.28
CA ASP A 126 27.46 -18.91 -20.47
C ASP A 126 27.60 -18.07 -21.74
N ARG A 127 28.69 -17.32 -21.80
CA ARG A 127 29.22 -16.82 -23.06
C ARG A 127 30.73 -16.96 -23.03
N SER A 128 31.20 -18.20 -22.90
CA SER A 128 32.53 -18.57 -23.36
C SER A 128 32.56 -18.36 -24.87
N VAL A 129 33.27 -17.31 -25.29
CA VAL A 129 33.65 -17.09 -26.67
C VAL A 129 34.68 -18.18 -26.99
N ASP A 130 34.30 -19.13 -27.83
CA ASP A 130 35.27 -20.02 -28.47
C ASP A 130 36.12 -19.17 -29.42
N ASP A 131 37.31 -18.78 -28.96
CA ASP A 131 38.40 -18.35 -29.84
C ASP A 131 38.84 -19.57 -30.66
N ASP A 132 38.69 -19.49 -31.97
CA ASP A 132 39.04 -20.52 -32.95
C ASP A 132 40.50 -20.28 -33.41
N PRO A 133 41.51 -21.07 -32.97
CA PRO A 133 42.85 -20.95 -33.51
C PRO A 133 42.98 -21.78 -34.81
N MET A 134 42.90 -21.04 -35.91
CA MET A 134 43.38 -21.42 -37.23
C MET A 134 44.76 -22.10 -37.13
N SER A 135 44.85 -23.36 -37.55
CA SER A 135 46.12 -24.05 -37.77
C SER A 135 46.17 -24.65 -39.18
N PRO A 136 47.28 -24.46 -39.92
CA PRO A 136 47.43 -24.93 -41.28
C PRO A 136 47.93 -26.38 -41.28
N THR A 137 47.36 -27.21 -42.14
CA THR A 137 47.97 -28.51 -42.49
C THR A 137 48.57 -28.44 -43.88
N ALA A 138 49.82 -28.92 -43.90
CA ALA A 138 50.79 -29.12 -44.97
C ALA A 138 50.27 -29.49 -46.37
#